data_AF-A0A9W3SZS5-F1
#
_entry.id   AF-A0A9W3SZS5-F1
#
_cell.length_a   1.000
_cell.length_b   1.000
_cell.length_c   1.000
_cell.angle_alpha   90.00
_cell.angle_beta   90.00
_cell.angle_gamma   90.00
#
_symmetry.space_group_name_H-M   'P 1'
#
loop_
_entity.id
_entity.type
_entity.pdbx_description
1 polymer ?
#
loop_
_entity_poly.entity_id
_entity_poly.type
_entity_poly.pdbx_seq_one_letter_code
_entity_poly.pdbx_strand_id
1 'polypeptide(L)'
;MKKGSKCQNEKRAEMDNSELFKPVGLNGDEDTYFLQVDDWENLFCYLLGGAAYNYSTVQSKNDLCNSVFGGTDWYGPFYWNIYDSNNLDNTMKPLYNWHSTIFAESLWWGIFGYAKVKSLANDIDSLVELICDPAPIGFRDTLEKLIDELQDDDVTEETENQFKNACIQLQQHTDEFDKGLQTLLNHCTTLDTALGDIPKGSTSVLNQTLTQLQFTYDEARANDKFYIGKVQDFINQEKNTLEKCNPVPLETVEKLRGIWTQFSLNLSKLIHACDDDLTDFDSLIASIHLSDAIAEWDQVGKDVAHFLADWKTAMSTSCPKSNCF
;
A
#
# COMPACT_ATOMS: atom_id res chain seq x y z
N MET A 1 14.43 9.66 -61.59
CA MET A 1 14.82 11.06 -61.32
C MET A 1 13.74 11.74 -60.48
N LYS A 2 14.15 12.36 -59.36
CA LYS A 2 13.44 13.30 -58.46
C LYS A 2 12.22 12.74 -57.70
N LYS A 3 12.38 12.42 -56.41
CA LYS A 3 12.37 13.28 -55.19
C LYS A 3 10.95 13.69 -54.77
N GLY A 4 10.59 13.29 -53.56
CA GLY A 4 9.39 13.74 -52.86
C GLY A 4 9.20 13.08 -51.50
N SER A 5 10.26 13.04 -50.67
CA SER A 5 10.17 12.71 -49.24
C SER A 5 9.33 13.78 -48.56
N LYS A 6 8.16 13.40 -48.05
CA LYS A 6 7.42 14.22 -47.07
C LYS A 6 7.90 13.79 -45.70
N CYS A 7 8.62 14.70 -45.04
CA CYS A 7 8.94 14.68 -43.63
C CYS A 7 7.71 14.26 -42.81
N GLN A 8 7.81 13.12 -42.15
CA GLN A 8 7.09 12.90 -40.91
C GLN A 8 7.96 13.53 -39.82
N ASN A 9 7.45 14.61 -39.24
CA ASN A 9 7.95 15.17 -38.00
C ASN A 9 7.73 14.13 -36.90
N GLU A 10 8.76 13.35 -36.60
CA GLU A 10 8.89 12.70 -35.30
C GLU A 10 9.06 13.81 -34.26
N LYS A 11 7.97 14.16 -33.59
CA LYS A 11 8.05 14.73 -32.25
C LYS A 11 8.61 13.62 -31.37
N ARG A 12 9.93 13.57 -31.23
CA ARG A 12 10.59 12.97 -30.08
C ARG A 12 9.96 13.66 -28.87
N ALA A 13 9.27 12.91 -28.02
CA ALA A 13 8.96 13.38 -26.69
C ALA A 13 10.31 13.67 -26.04
N GLU A 14 10.63 14.96 -25.87
CA GLU A 14 11.58 15.37 -24.86
C GLU A 14 10.97 14.88 -23.55
N MET A 15 11.44 13.73 -23.07
CA MET A 15 11.26 13.37 -21.66
C MET A 15 11.88 14.52 -20.89
N ASP A 16 11.07 15.22 -20.12
CA ASP A 16 11.55 16.14 -19.10
C ASP A 16 12.32 15.29 -18.09
N ASN A 17 13.62 15.13 -18.34
CA ASN A 17 14.47 14.21 -17.60
C ASN A 17 14.66 14.67 -16.14
N SER A 18 14.21 15.88 -15.77
CA SER A 18 14.40 16.48 -14.45
C SER A 18 13.74 15.72 -13.30
N GLU A 19 12.82 14.80 -13.58
CA GLU A 19 12.09 14.00 -12.57
C GLU A 19 12.66 12.58 -12.34
N LEU A 20 13.73 12.18 -13.03
CA LEU A 20 14.17 10.77 -13.06
C LEU A 20 14.54 10.20 -11.68
N PHE A 21 15.09 11.01 -10.76
CA PHE A 21 15.58 10.53 -9.48
C PHE A 21 14.91 11.18 -8.27
N LYS A 22 13.90 12.02 -8.53
CA LYS A 22 13.19 12.77 -7.51
C LYS A 22 12.25 11.86 -6.71
N PRO A 23 12.27 11.93 -5.36
CA PRO A 23 11.33 11.19 -4.53
C PRO A 23 9.91 11.78 -4.57
N VAL A 24 9.76 13.05 -5.00
CA VAL A 24 8.49 13.78 -5.09
C VAL A 24 8.30 14.31 -6.51
N GLY A 25 7.07 14.36 -7.02
CA GLY A 25 6.75 14.91 -8.35
C GLY A 25 6.27 13.90 -9.39
N LEU A 26 6.50 12.60 -9.21
CA LEU A 26 6.09 11.57 -10.20
C LEU A 26 4.57 11.45 -10.47
N ASN A 27 3.70 12.24 -9.81
CA ASN A 27 2.25 12.30 -10.08
C ASN A 27 1.55 13.65 -9.71
N GLY A 28 2.28 14.77 -9.58
CA GLY A 28 1.66 16.12 -9.61
C GLY A 28 1.14 16.75 -8.31
N ASP A 29 1.39 16.18 -7.12
CA ASP A 29 1.26 16.91 -5.85
C ASP A 29 2.66 17.05 -5.21
N GLU A 30 3.18 18.27 -5.24
CA GLU A 30 4.56 18.63 -4.89
C GLU A 30 4.80 18.76 -3.37
N ASP A 31 3.75 18.80 -2.54
CA ASP A 31 3.86 19.32 -1.17
C ASP A 31 3.58 18.30 -0.03
N THR A 32 3.33 17.02 -0.32
CA THR A 32 2.93 16.07 0.72
C THR A 32 3.90 14.90 0.84
N TYR A 33 4.67 14.90 1.94
CA TYR A 33 5.41 13.73 2.40
C TYR A 33 4.45 12.55 2.57
N PHE A 34 4.87 11.38 2.07
CA PHE A 34 3.99 10.22 1.89
C PHE A 34 3.69 9.45 3.18
N LEU A 35 4.44 9.63 4.29
CA LEU A 35 4.09 9.02 5.59
C LEU A 35 3.54 10.08 6.55
N GLN A 36 2.21 10.16 6.70
CA GLN A 36 1.57 10.99 7.73
C GLN A 36 1.13 10.13 8.92
N VAL A 37 1.48 10.53 10.14
CA VAL A 37 1.12 9.77 11.36
C VAL A 37 -0.39 9.61 11.50
N ASP A 38 -1.16 10.66 11.16
CA ASP A 38 -2.62 10.67 11.26
C ASP A 38 -3.28 9.56 10.42
N ASP A 39 -2.75 9.29 9.21
CA ASP A 39 -3.28 8.24 8.32
C ASP A 39 -3.17 6.86 8.97
N TRP A 40 -2.04 6.59 9.60
CA TRP A 40 -1.78 5.31 10.26
C TRP A 40 -2.50 5.23 11.60
N GLU A 41 -2.49 6.29 12.42
CA GLU A 41 -3.13 6.31 13.74
C GLU A 41 -4.63 5.96 13.64
N ASN A 42 -5.33 6.56 12.68
CA ASN A 42 -6.74 6.28 12.44
C ASN A 42 -6.99 4.79 12.12
N LEU A 43 -6.12 4.17 11.31
CA LEU A 43 -6.18 2.75 10.99
C LEU A 43 -6.00 1.88 12.24
N PHE A 44 -4.96 2.14 13.02
CA PHE A 44 -4.70 1.38 14.24
C PHE A 44 -5.83 1.52 15.25
N CYS A 45 -6.40 2.71 15.42
CA CYS A 45 -7.50 2.91 16.36
C CYS A 45 -8.79 2.21 15.94
N TYR A 46 -9.08 2.18 14.64
CA TYR A 46 -10.18 1.39 14.12
C TYR A 46 -9.95 -0.12 14.32
N LEU A 47 -8.82 -0.65 13.87
CA LEU A 47 -8.55 -2.09 13.89
C LEU A 47 -8.38 -2.65 15.31
N LEU A 48 -7.63 -1.96 16.17
CA LEU A 48 -7.34 -2.40 17.54
C LEU A 48 -8.47 -2.07 18.51
N GLY A 49 -9.15 -0.94 18.31
CA GLY A 49 -10.22 -0.48 19.18
C GLY A 49 -11.55 -1.16 18.87
N GLY A 50 -11.99 -1.08 17.62
CA GLY A 50 -13.34 -1.48 17.19
C GLY A 50 -13.42 -2.85 16.56
N ALA A 51 -12.61 -3.10 15.53
CA ALA A 51 -12.72 -4.32 14.75
C ALA A 51 -12.30 -5.56 15.57
N ALA A 52 -11.13 -5.55 16.21
CA ALA A 52 -10.67 -6.69 16.99
C ALA A 52 -11.67 -7.13 18.07
N TYR A 53 -12.35 -6.19 18.74
CA TYR A 53 -13.38 -6.51 19.72
C TYR A 53 -14.63 -7.11 19.06
N ASN A 54 -15.21 -6.40 18.08
CA ASN A 54 -16.47 -6.81 17.45
C ASN A 54 -16.35 -8.16 16.76
N TYR A 55 -15.26 -8.38 16.01
CA TYR A 55 -15.06 -9.59 15.22
C TYR A 55 -14.45 -10.77 16.01
N SER A 56 -13.97 -10.58 17.26
CA SER A 56 -13.45 -11.69 18.08
C SER A 56 -14.51 -12.68 18.59
N THR A 57 -15.77 -12.25 18.58
CA THR A 57 -16.89 -13.01 19.16
C THR A 57 -17.44 -14.10 18.23
N VAL A 58 -17.11 -14.05 16.94
CA VAL A 58 -17.56 -15.00 15.93
C VAL A 58 -16.38 -15.90 15.53
N GLN A 59 -16.28 -17.07 16.18
CA GLN A 59 -15.19 -18.04 15.96
C GLN A 59 -15.59 -19.17 15.00
N SER A 60 -16.88 -19.27 14.70
CA SER A 60 -17.46 -20.27 13.82
C SER A 60 -18.64 -19.70 13.04
N LYS A 61 -19.05 -20.39 11.98
CA LYS A 61 -20.29 -20.06 11.24
C LYS A 61 -21.51 -20.07 12.15
N ASN A 62 -21.54 -20.96 13.14
CA ASN A 62 -22.62 -21.05 14.10
C ASN A 62 -22.69 -19.79 14.99
N ASP A 63 -21.54 -19.25 15.38
CA ASP A 63 -21.49 -17.99 16.15
C ASP A 63 -21.95 -16.80 15.29
N LEU A 64 -21.63 -16.79 14.00
CA LEU A 64 -22.14 -15.79 13.06
C LEU A 64 -23.66 -15.86 12.97
N CYS A 65 -24.21 -17.07 12.76
CA CYS A 65 -25.65 -17.28 12.72
C CYS A 65 -26.31 -16.84 14.04
N ASN A 66 -25.71 -17.15 15.20
CA ASN A 66 -26.21 -16.71 16.50
C ASN A 66 -26.19 -15.19 16.65
N SER A 67 -25.14 -14.51 16.15
CA SER A 67 -25.02 -13.04 16.16
C SER A 67 -26.08 -12.38 15.28
N VAL A 68 -26.31 -12.92 14.08
CA VAL A 68 -27.27 -12.38 13.11
C VAL A 68 -28.72 -12.65 13.53
N PHE A 69 -29.00 -13.82 14.11
CA PHE A 69 -30.37 -14.27 14.39
C PHE A 69 -30.77 -14.24 15.88
N GLY A 70 -29.86 -13.97 16.81
CA GLY A 70 -30.18 -13.75 18.23
C GLY A 70 -30.21 -15.01 19.12
N GLY A 71 -29.46 -16.06 18.77
CA GLY A 71 -29.32 -17.30 19.56
C GLY A 71 -30.41 -18.36 19.31
N THR A 72 -30.33 -19.48 20.06
CA THR A 72 -31.07 -20.74 19.79
C THR A 72 -32.59 -20.66 19.90
N ASP A 73 -33.12 -19.62 20.54
CA ASP A 73 -34.54 -19.51 20.86
C ASP A 73 -35.39 -18.98 19.70
N TRP A 74 -34.76 -18.58 18.59
CA TRP A 74 -35.41 -17.97 17.41
C TRP A 74 -35.57 -18.93 16.22
N TYR A 75 -35.15 -20.20 16.37
CA TYR A 75 -35.19 -21.19 15.30
C TYR A 75 -36.63 -21.66 15.02
N GLY A 76 -37.37 -20.88 14.23
CA GLY A 76 -38.67 -21.29 13.70
C GLY A 76 -38.55 -22.43 12.67
N PRO A 77 -39.68 -23.03 12.23
CA PRO A 77 -39.72 -24.12 11.25
C PRO A 77 -38.98 -23.81 9.94
N PHE A 78 -38.89 -22.53 9.58
CA PHE A 78 -38.13 -22.04 8.44
C PHE A 78 -36.62 -22.18 8.61
N TYR A 79 -36.08 -21.86 9.80
CA TYR A 79 -34.66 -22.05 10.10
C TYR A 79 -34.29 -23.53 9.97
N TRP A 80 -35.10 -24.42 10.54
CA TRP A 80 -34.88 -25.87 10.44
C TRP A 80 -35.00 -26.40 9.01
N ASN A 81 -35.92 -25.87 8.20
CA ASN A 81 -35.99 -26.25 6.78
C ASN A 81 -34.75 -25.81 6.00
N ILE A 82 -34.21 -24.60 6.18
CA ILE A 82 -32.98 -24.21 5.46
C ILE A 82 -31.73 -24.89 6.05
N TYR A 83 -31.69 -25.08 7.37
CA TYR A 83 -30.60 -25.76 8.07
C TYR A 83 -30.50 -27.24 7.69
N ASP A 84 -31.62 -27.98 7.69
CA ASP A 84 -31.64 -29.43 7.41
C ASP A 84 -31.74 -29.76 5.92
N SER A 85 -32.37 -28.91 5.09
CA SER A 85 -32.65 -29.27 3.68
C SER A 85 -31.75 -28.61 2.64
N ASN A 86 -31.15 -27.43 2.87
CA ASN A 86 -30.33 -26.75 1.86
C ASN A 86 -29.42 -25.65 2.42
N ASN A 87 -28.14 -25.96 2.66
CA ASN A 87 -27.07 -25.01 2.36
C ASN A 87 -27.02 -23.70 3.18
N LEU A 88 -27.68 -23.51 4.34
CA LEU A 88 -27.52 -22.27 5.13
C LEU A 88 -26.02 -21.95 5.40
N ASP A 89 -25.27 -22.99 5.73
CA ASP A 89 -23.82 -22.95 5.91
C ASP A 89 -23.04 -22.51 4.67
N ASN A 90 -23.56 -22.78 3.47
CA ASN A 90 -22.97 -22.37 2.19
C ASN A 90 -23.44 -20.96 1.80
N THR A 91 -24.67 -20.60 2.13
CA THR A 91 -25.25 -19.27 1.91
C THR A 91 -24.61 -18.21 2.82
N MET A 92 -24.32 -18.56 4.08
CA MET A 92 -23.64 -17.68 5.05
C MET A 92 -22.11 -17.73 4.94
N LYS A 93 -21.55 -18.68 4.17
CA LYS A 93 -20.10 -18.84 3.99
C LYS A 93 -19.40 -17.55 3.51
N PRO A 94 -19.93 -16.80 2.52
CA PRO A 94 -19.27 -15.58 2.06
C PRO A 94 -19.21 -14.52 3.17
N LEU A 95 -20.30 -14.32 3.92
CA LEU A 95 -20.33 -13.41 5.06
C LEU A 95 -19.37 -13.83 6.18
N TYR A 96 -19.31 -15.12 6.48
CA TYR A 96 -18.36 -15.66 7.45
C TYR A 96 -16.90 -15.47 7.00
N ASN A 97 -16.59 -15.72 5.73
CA ASN A 97 -15.25 -15.52 5.19
C ASN A 97 -14.85 -14.04 5.28
N TRP A 98 -15.73 -13.13 4.85
CA TRP A 98 -15.51 -11.69 4.95
C TRP A 98 -15.25 -11.24 6.39
N HIS A 99 -16.08 -11.69 7.34
CA HIS A 99 -15.92 -11.40 8.76
C HIS A 99 -14.59 -11.96 9.30
N SER A 100 -14.24 -13.19 8.91
CA SER A 100 -12.97 -13.83 9.31
C SER A 100 -11.76 -13.10 8.74
N THR A 101 -11.85 -12.56 7.52
CA THR A 101 -10.81 -11.73 6.91
C THR A 101 -10.59 -10.45 7.71
N ILE A 102 -11.64 -9.71 8.05
CA ILE A 102 -11.50 -8.48 8.85
C ILE A 102 -10.88 -8.79 10.22
N PHE A 103 -11.29 -9.88 10.87
CA PHE A 103 -10.69 -10.31 12.13
C PHE A 103 -9.20 -10.65 11.97
N ALA A 104 -8.84 -11.44 10.96
CA ALA A 104 -7.46 -11.83 10.69
C ALA A 104 -6.57 -10.60 10.39
N GLU A 105 -7.06 -9.65 9.60
CA GLU A 105 -6.37 -8.39 9.35
C GLU A 105 -6.25 -7.56 10.63
N SER A 106 -7.31 -7.45 11.44
CA SER A 106 -7.26 -6.74 12.72
C SER A 106 -6.18 -7.31 13.65
N LEU A 107 -6.05 -8.65 13.70
CA LEU A 107 -4.99 -9.32 14.44
C LEU A 107 -3.61 -9.06 13.86
N TRP A 108 -3.45 -9.17 12.53
CA TRP A 108 -2.17 -8.95 11.89
C TRP A 108 -1.68 -7.52 12.10
N TRP A 109 -2.52 -6.52 11.85
CA TRP A 109 -2.21 -5.12 12.08
C TRP A 109 -1.93 -4.85 13.56
N GLY A 110 -2.70 -5.46 14.47
CA GLY A 110 -2.48 -5.30 15.90
C GLY A 110 -1.17 -5.90 16.42
N ILE A 111 -0.71 -7.02 15.86
CA ILE A 111 0.51 -7.70 16.30
C ILE A 111 1.74 -7.18 15.56
N PHE A 112 1.63 -7.00 14.24
CA PHE A 112 2.76 -6.75 13.35
C PHE A 112 2.73 -5.35 12.72
N GLY A 113 1.56 -4.74 12.58
CA GLY A 113 1.40 -3.48 11.85
C GLY A 113 2.34 -2.38 12.35
N TYR A 114 2.42 -2.17 13.67
CA TYR A 114 3.29 -1.14 14.25
C TYR A 114 4.75 -1.30 13.85
N ALA A 115 5.26 -2.53 13.99
CA ALA A 115 6.64 -2.85 13.65
C ALA A 115 6.88 -2.74 12.14
N LYS A 116 5.88 -3.06 11.31
CA LYS A 116 5.97 -2.99 9.86
C LYS A 116 6.00 -1.54 9.34
N VAL A 117 5.14 -0.66 9.85
CA VAL A 117 5.17 0.77 9.49
C VAL A 117 6.46 1.43 9.96
N LYS A 118 6.95 1.05 11.16
CA LYS A 118 8.26 1.52 11.63
C LYS A 118 9.42 1.01 10.76
N SER A 119 9.39 -0.28 10.37
CA SER A 119 10.39 -0.86 9.46
C SER A 119 10.40 -0.11 8.13
N LEU A 120 9.21 0.16 7.56
CA LEU A 120 9.06 0.93 6.34
C LEU A 120 9.76 2.29 6.46
N ALA A 121 9.49 3.06 7.51
CA ALA A 121 10.15 4.35 7.73
C ALA A 121 11.68 4.22 7.88
N ASN A 122 12.15 3.23 8.65
CA ASN A 122 13.59 2.98 8.81
C ASN A 122 14.28 2.58 7.50
N ASP A 123 13.60 1.82 6.63
CA ASP A 123 14.17 1.40 5.35
C ASP A 123 14.28 2.58 4.38
N ILE A 124 13.37 3.57 4.48
CA ILE A 124 13.47 4.83 3.76
C ILE A 124 14.63 5.67 4.30
N ASP A 125 14.75 5.77 5.63
CA ASP A 125 15.86 6.44 6.31
C ASP A 125 17.22 5.87 5.86
N SER A 126 17.33 4.54 5.83
CA SER A 126 18.54 3.83 5.40
C SER A 126 18.90 4.11 3.93
N LEU A 127 17.91 4.22 3.04
CA LEU A 127 18.16 4.61 1.65
C LEU A 127 18.63 6.07 1.56
N VAL A 128 18.02 6.97 2.33
CA VAL A 128 18.44 8.38 2.39
C VAL A 128 19.88 8.49 2.89
N GLU A 129 20.24 7.78 3.96
CA GLU A 129 21.62 7.72 4.46
C GLU A 129 22.59 7.25 3.35
N LEU A 130 22.25 6.19 2.60
CA LEU A 130 23.11 5.74 1.50
C LEU A 130 23.29 6.78 0.38
N ILE A 131 22.25 7.56 0.07
CA ILE A 131 22.29 8.58 -0.99
C ILE A 131 23.03 9.83 -0.52
N CYS A 132 22.73 10.30 0.69
CA CYS A 132 23.07 11.65 1.14
C CYS A 132 24.31 11.69 2.03
N ASP A 133 24.57 10.64 2.82
CA ASP A 133 25.70 10.63 3.74
C ASP A 133 27.02 10.23 3.05
N PRO A 134 28.14 10.84 3.49
CA PRO A 134 29.48 10.53 2.96
C PRO A 134 29.96 9.11 3.34
N ALA A 135 29.26 8.40 4.23
CA ALA A 135 29.49 7.01 4.58
C ALA A 135 28.11 6.33 4.78
N PRO A 136 27.94 5.03 4.51
CA PRO A 136 28.96 3.99 4.32
C PRO A 136 29.46 3.81 2.87
N ILE A 137 28.77 4.35 1.86
CA ILE A 137 29.15 4.17 0.45
C ILE A 137 29.66 5.45 -0.22
N GLY A 138 29.44 6.63 0.38
CA GLY A 138 29.89 7.91 -0.17
C GLY A 138 29.29 8.22 -1.54
N PHE A 139 28.01 7.89 -1.75
CA PHE A 139 27.37 8.00 -3.06
C PHE A 139 27.43 9.42 -3.62
N ARG A 140 27.03 10.40 -2.80
CA ARG A 140 27.11 11.82 -3.12
C ARG A 140 28.52 12.24 -3.55
N ASP A 141 29.52 11.96 -2.74
CA ASP A 141 30.91 12.36 -3.02
C ASP A 141 31.42 11.70 -4.32
N THR A 142 31.04 10.44 -4.56
CA THR A 142 31.39 9.69 -5.77
C THR A 142 30.70 10.28 -7.00
N LEU A 143 29.44 10.67 -6.88
CA LEU A 143 28.67 11.30 -7.95
C LEU A 143 29.20 12.70 -8.28
N GLU A 144 29.48 13.52 -7.27
CA GLU A 144 30.07 14.86 -7.44
C GLU A 144 31.42 14.76 -8.17
N LYS A 145 32.28 13.82 -7.75
CA LYS A 145 33.56 13.55 -8.41
C LYS A 145 33.39 13.08 -9.86
N LEU A 146 32.42 12.19 -10.13
CA LEU A 146 32.14 11.72 -11.48
C LEU A 146 31.66 12.87 -12.38
N ILE A 147 30.78 13.75 -11.88
CA ILE A 147 30.28 14.91 -12.64
C ILE A 147 31.44 15.85 -12.99
N ASP A 148 32.33 16.12 -12.02
CA ASP A 148 33.51 16.96 -12.25
C ASP A 148 34.42 16.34 -13.33
N GLU A 149 34.74 15.04 -13.23
CA GLU A 149 35.58 14.35 -14.22
C GLU A 149 34.92 14.27 -15.61
N LEU A 150 33.59 14.12 -15.68
CA LEU A 150 32.84 14.13 -16.94
C LEU A 150 32.85 15.51 -17.63
N GLN A 151 32.83 16.60 -16.85
CA GLN A 151 32.89 17.96 -17.40
C GLN A 151 34.25 18.27 -18.03
N ASP A 152 35.31 17.65 -17.51
CA ASP A 152 36.69 17.81 -17.98
C ASP A 152 37.10 16.75 -19.03
N ASP A 153 36.21 15.81 -19.38
CA ASP A 153 36.46 14.67 -20.29
C ASP A 153 37.66 13.80 -19.86
N ASP A 154 37.85 13.65 -18.53
CA ASP A 154 38.96 12.94 -17.88
C ASP A 154 38.44 11.92 -16.84
N VAL A 155 37.34 11.24 -17.15
CA VAL A 155 36.79 10.18 -16.30
C VAL A 155 37.77 9.03 -16.16
N THR A 156 38.17 8.77 -14.93
CA THR A 156 39.05 7.65 -14.62
C THR A 156 38.27 6.35 -14.45
N GLU A 157 38.86 5.23 -14.88
CA GLU A 157 38.30 3.88 -14.67
C GLU A 157 38.03 3.61 -13.17
N GLU A 158 38.79 4.23 -12.27
CA GLU A 158 38.57 4.12 -10.82
C GLU A 158 37.27 4.81 -10.39
N THR A 159 37.04 6.06 -10.82
CA THR A 159 35.82 6.83 -10.48
C THR A 159 34.58 6.19 -11.09
N GLU A 160 34.65 5.75 -12.34
CA GLU A 160 33.56 5.02 -13.02
C GLU A 160 33.19 3.74 -12.25
N ASN A 161 34.18 2.92 -11.86
CA ASN A 161 33.92 1.72 -11.08
C ASN A 161 33.36 2.01 -9.68
N GLN A 162 33.84 3.08 -9.02
CA GLN A 162 33.30 3.50 -7.72
C GLN A 162 31.82 3.90 -7.84
N PHE A 163 31.50 4.73 -8.83
CA PHE A 163 30.12 5.17 -9.08
C PHE A 163 29.20 4.00 -9.40
N LYS A 164 29.62 3.13 -10.33
CA LYS A 164 28.88 1.93 -10.68
C LYS A 164 28.60 1.03 -9.48
N ASN A 165 29.60 0.78 -8.64
CA ASN A 165 29.45 -0.02 -7.42
C ASN A 165 28.50 0.63 -6.42
N ALA A 166 28.46 1.97 -6.34
CA ALA A 166 27.54 2.69 -5.48
C ALA A 166 26.10 2.61 -6.01
N CYS A 167 25.90 2.74 -7.32
CA CYS A 167 24.60 2.51 -7.99
C CYS A 167 24.09 1.07 -7.78
N ILE A 168 24.96 0.06 -7.88
CA ILE A 168 24.61 -1.34 -7.62
C ILE A 168 24.16 -1.54 -6.16
N GLN A 169 24.83 -0.92 -5.20
CA GLN A 169 24.45 -1.00 -3.79
C GLN A 169 23.10 -0.33 -3.51
N LEU A 170 22.84 0.85 -4.09
CA LEU A 170 21.53 1.50 -4.00
C LEU A 170 20.43 0.63 -4.63
N GLN A 171 20.70 0.03 -5.79
CA GLN A 171 19.74 -0.85 -6.46
C GLN A 171 19.40 -2.07 -5.59
N GLN A 172 20.40 -2.72 -5.00
CA GLN A 172 20.20 -3.84 -4.09
C GLN A 172 19.32 -3.45 -2.90
N HIS A 173 19.54 -2.28 -2.30
CA HIS A 173 18.69 -1.79 -1.21
C HIS A 173 17.25 -1.55 -1.68
N THR A 174 17.04 -0.96 -2.87
CA THR A 174 15.68 -0.77 -3.38
C THR A 174 14.94 -2.07 -3.69
N ASP A 175 15.65 -3.09 -4.15
CA ASP A 175 15.06 -4.41 -4.42
C ASP A 175 14.70 -5.16 -3.13
N GLU A 176 15.49 -4.99 -2.07
CA GLU A 176 15.17 -5.52 -0.74
C GLU A 176 13.98 -4.80 -0.12
N PHE A 177 13.89 -3.48 -0.30
CA PHE A 177 12.76 -2.67 0.12
C PHE A 177 11.45 -3.13 -0.54
N ASP A 178 11.42 -3.32 -1.87
CA ASP A 178 10.20 -3.78 -2.56
C ASP A 178 9.70 -5.10 -1.97
N LYS A 179 10.61 -6.07 -1.69
CA LYS A 179 10.24 -7.33 -1.04
C LYS A 179 9.62 -7.12 0.34
N GLY A 180 10.16 -6.19 1.14
CA GLY A 180 9.61 -5.82 2.44
C GLY A 180 8.21 -5.19 2.31
N LEU A 181 8.06 -4.29 1.34
CA LEU A 181 6.85 -3.54 1.04
C LEU A 181 5.72 -4.43 0.53
N GLN A 182 6.01 -5.49 -0.25
CA GLN A 182 4.99 -6.42 -0.76
C GLN A 182 4.11 -7.02 0.35
N THR A 183 4.71 -7.30 1.51
CA THR A 183 3.93 -7.83 2.65
C THR A 183 2.91 -6.81 3.12
N LEU A 184 3.34 -5.56 3.31
CA LEU A 184 2.47 -4.48 3.75
C LEU A 184 1.39 -4.18 2.71
N LEU A 185 1.77 -4.14 1.42
CA LEU A 185 0.86 -3.93 0.31
C LEU A 185 -0.25 -5.00 0.28
N ASN A 186 0.10 -6.28 0.42
CA ASN A 186 -0.89 -7.37 0.46
C ASN A 186 -1.91 -7.21 1.58
N HIS A 187 -1.48 -6.79 2.77
CA HIS A 187 -2.38 -6.54 3.91
C HIS A 187 -3.23 -5.28 3.70
N CYS A 188 -2.65 -4.20 3.16
CA CYS A 188 -3.40 -3.02 2.75
C CYS A 188 -4.46 -3.36 1.69
N THR A 189 -4.12 -4.12 0.65
CA THR A 189 -5.05 -4.52 -0.41
C THR A 189 -6.12 -5.48 0.09
N THR A 190 -5.78 -6.43 0.97
CA THR A 190 -6.76 -7.37 1.55
C THR A 190 -7.77 -6.62 2.41
N LEU A 191 -7.28 -5.69 3.23
CA LEU A 191 -8.13 -4.85 4.06
C LEU A 191 -8.95 -3.87 3.21
N ASP A 192 -8.35 -3.20 2.23
CA ASP A 192 -9.06 -2.33 1.28
C ASP A 192 -10.13 -3.08 0.50
N THR A 193 -9.88 -4.32 0.10
CA THR A 193 -10.89 -5.14 -0.58
C THR A 193 -12.03 -5.49 0.37
N ALA A 194 -11.70 -5.91 1.60
CA ALA A 194 -12.70 -6.28 2.60
C ALA A 194 -13.56 -5.08 3.04
N LEU A 195 -12.97 -3.88 3.13
CA LEU A 195 -13.65 -2.64 3.50
C LEU A 195 -14.31 -1.97 2.28
N GLY A 196 -13.67 -1.96 1.12
CA GLY A 196 -14.14 -1.36 -0.14
C GLY A 196 -15.30 -2.13 -0.80
N ASP A 197 -15.55 -3.36 -0.36
CA ASP A 197 -16.80 -4.08 -0.63
C ASP A 197 -18.03 -3.41 0.01
N ILE A 198 -17.87 -2.39 0.85
CA ILE A 198 -18.99 -1.77 1.57
C ILE A 198 -19.66 -0.65 0.79
N PRO A 199 -18.92 0.32 0.18
CA PRO A 199 -19.53 1.44 -0.52
C PRO A 199 -19.87 1.12 -1.99
N LYS A 200 -19.24 0.12 -2.63
CA LYS A 200 -19.24 -0.02 -4.10
C LYS A 200 -20.50 -0.60 -4.75
N GLY A 201 -21.50 -1.04 -3.98
CA GLY A 201 -22.83 -1.38 -4.50
C GLY A 201 -22.91 -2.61 -5.43
N SER A 202 -23.95 -3.42 -5.26
CA SER A 202 -24.34 -4.61 -6.06
C SER A 202 -23.36 -5.80 -6.19
N THR A 203 -22.03 -5.61 -6.15
CA THR A 203 -21.02 -6.68 -6.34
C THR A 203 -20.32 -7.15 -5.06
N SER A 204 -20.49 -6.44 -3.96
CA SER A 204 -19.92 -6.77 -2.64
C SER A 204 -20.27 -8.16 -2.14
N VAL A 205 -19.37 -8.83 -1.40
CA VAL A 205 -19.65 -10.10 -0.69
C VAL A 205 -20.92 -10.04 0.16
N LEU A 206 -21.22 -8.88 0.74
CA LEU A 206 -22.43 -8.64 1.55
C LEU A 206 -23.72 -8.72 0.72
N ASN A 207 -23.79 -8.00 -0.41
CA ASN A 207 -24.94 -8.08 -1.33
C ASN A 207 -25.07 -9.45 -2.01
N GLN A 208 -23.96 -10.14 -2.28
CA GLN A 208 -23.97 -11.52 -2.79
C GLN A 208 -24.57 -12.48 -1.75
N THR A 209 -24.23 -12.32 -0.47
CA THR A 209 -24.84 -13.08 0.62
C THR A 209 -26.35 -12.87 0.67
N LEU A 210 -26.82 -11.63 0.56
CA LEU A 210 -28.26 -11.32 0.52
C LEU A 210 -28.95 -11.93 -0.70
N THR A 211 -28.33 -11.86 -1.87
CA THR A 211 -28.87 -12.42 -3.12
C THR A 211 -28.98 -13.94 -3.03
N GLN A 212 -27.93 -14.60 -2.54
CA GLN A 212 -27.90 -16.05 -2.34
C GLN A 212 -28.95 -16.49 -1.32
N LEU A 213 -29.12 -15.71 -0.24
CA LEU A 213 -30.14 -15.96 0.77
C LEU A 213 -31.56 -15.79 0.20
N GLN A 214 -31.81 -14.75 -0.59
CA GLN A 214 -33.09 -14.55 -1.28
C GLN A 214 -33.38 -15.72 -2.24
N PHE A 215 -32.38 -16.20 -2.98
CA PHE A 215 -32.53 -17.35 -3.86
C PHE A 215 -32.90 -18.63 -3.09
N THR A 216 -32.15 -18.97 -2.03
CA THR A 216 -32.45 -20.13 -1.17
C THR A 216 -33.83 -20.02 -0.52
N TYR A 217 -34.21 -18.80 -0.14
CA TYR A 217 -35.51 -18.48 0.43
C TYR A 217 -36.67 -18.72 -0.55
N ASP A 218 -36.52 -18.26 -1.80
CA ASP A 218 -37.52 -18.42 -2.85
C ASP A 218 -37.69 -19.90 -3.25
N GLU A 219 -36.59 -20.66 -3.31
CA GLU A 219 -36.61 -22.12 -3.55
C GLU A 219 -37.37 -22.88 -2.45
N ALA A 220 -37.23 -22.45 -1.20
CA ALA A 220 -37.90 -23.06 -0.05
C ALA A 220 -39.41 -22.74 0.03
N ARG A 221 -39.95 -21.89 -0.86
CA ARG A 221 -41.37 -21.45 -0.89
C ARG A 221 -41.88 -20.91 0.45
N ALA A 222 -41.02 -20.22 1.20
CA ALA A 222 -41.41 -19.61 2.46
C ALA A 222 -42.09 -18.25 2.24
N ASN A 223 -43.07 -17.88 3.07
CA ASN A 223 -43.80 -16.61 2.97
C ASN A 223 -43.37 -15.54 4.01
N ASP A 224 -42.47 -15.87 4.93
CA ASP A 224 -41.93 -14.96 5.94
C ASP A 224 -40.54 -14.35 5.62
N LYS A 225 -40.51 -13.12 5.10
CA LYS A 225 -39.27 -12.38 4.77
C LYS A 225 -38.44 -11.94 5.98
N PHE A 226 -38.85 -12.27 7.21
CA PHE A 226 -38.22 -11.86 8.45
C PHE A 226 -36.69 -12.13 8.49
N TYR A 227 -36.26 -13.34 8.11
CA TYR A 227 -34.84 -13.73 8.18
C TYR A 227 -33.96 -12.99 7.18
N ILE A 228 -34.48 -12.67 5.99
CA ILE A 228 -33.77 -11.83 5.00
C ILE A 228 -33.59 -10.42 5.58
N GLY A 229 -34.64 -9.88 6.22
CA GLY A 229 -34.58 -8.60 6.93
C GLY A 229 -33.49 -8.59 8.00
N LYS A 230 -33.34 -9.66 8.78
CA LYS A 230 -32.28 -9.77 9.80
C LYS A 230 -30.86 -9.74 9.21
N VAL A 231 -30.61 -10.47 8.14
CA VAL A 231 -29.31 -10.44 7.46
C VAL A 231 -29.05 -9.07 6.85
N GLN A 232 -30.08 -8.42 6.30
CA GLN A 232 -29.97 -7.09 5.73
C GLN A 232 -29.69 -6.02 6.80
N ASP A 233 -30.35 -6.10 7.96
CA ASP A 233 -30.11 -5.22 9.11
C ASP A 233 -28.68 -5.38 9.63
N PHE A 234 -28.21 -6.62 9.80
CA PHE A 234 -26.83 -6.91 10.20
C PHE A 234 -25.83 -6.30 9.21
N ILE A 235 -26.01 -6.56 7.91
CA ILE A 235 -25.14 -6.00 6.86
C ILE A 235 -25.13 -4.47 6.92
N ASN A 236 -26.30 -3.82 7.06
CA ASN A 236 -26.36 -2.36 7.12
C ASN A 236 -25.66 -1.79 8.36
N GLN A 237 -25.72 -2.48 9.50
CA GLN A 237 -24.99 -2.10 10.72
C GLN A 237 -23.48 -2.18 10.51
N GLU A 238 -23.01 -3.26 9.89
CA GLU A 238 -21.61 -3.41 9.51
C GLU A 238 -21.17 -2.28 8.57
N LYS A 239 -21.94 -2.00 7.51
CA LYS A 239 -21.61 -0.92 6.58
C LYS A 239 -21.47 0.43 7.27
N ASN A 240 -22.43 0.80 8.11
CA ASN A 240 -22.42 2.07 8.84
C ASN A 240 -21.25 2.19 9.83
N THR A 241 -20.81 1.08 10.42
CA THR A 241 -19.67 1.06 11.35
C THR A 241 -18.36 1.29 10.59
N LEU A 242 -18.26 0.70 9.40
CA LEU A 242 -17.05 0.68 8.58
C LEU A 242 -16.90 1.93 7.71
N GLU A 243 -17.99 2.53 7.22
CA GLU A 243 -17.97 3.82 6.48
C GLU A 243 -17.42 4.98 7.32
N LYS A 244 -17.59 4.93 8.65
CA LYS A 244 -17.03 5.92 9.58
C LYS A 244 -15.52 5.77 9.78
N CYS A 245 -14.95 4.65 9.35
CA CYS A 245 -13.59 4.24 9.62
C CYS A 245 -12.85 4.03 8.30
N ASN A 246 -12.57 5.12 7.58
CA ASN A 246 -11.83 5.02 6.32
C ASN A 246 -10.47 5.72 6.35
N PRO A 247 -9.41 4.97 6.68
CA PRO A 247 -8.06 5.36 6.36
C PRO A 247 -7.38 4.18 5.67
N VAL A 248 -7.42 4.12 4.34
CA VAL A 248 -6.69 3.06 3.64
C VAL A 248 -5.33 3.61 3.24
N PRO A 249 -4.22 3.26 3.93
CA PRO A 249 -2.86 3.63 3.51
C PRO A 249 -2.41 2.86 2.26
N LEU A 250 -3.33 2.23 1.51
CA LEU A 250 -3.03 1.51 0.28
C LEU A 250 -2.43 2.48 -0.74
N GLU A 251 -3.06 3.63 -0.95
CA GLU A 251 -2.56 4.66 -1.87
C GLU A 251 -1.14 5.12 -1.48
N THR A 252 -0.90 5.34 -0.19
CA THR A 252 0.42 5.66 0.35
C THR A 252 1.45 4.57 0.04
N VAL A 253 1.12 3.31 0.30
CA VAL A 253 2.03 2.17 0.08
C VAL A 253 2.25 1.91 -1.42
N GLU A 254 1.24 2.09 -2.26
CA GLU A 254 1.34 2.01 -3.71
C GLU A 254 2.21 3.13 -4.29
N LYS A 255 2.05 4.36 -3.80
CA LYS A 255 2.88 5.51 -4.18
C LYS A 255 4.35 5.26 -3.83
N LEU A 256 4.62 4.81 -2.60
CA LEU A 256 5.95 4.40 -2.15
C LEU A 256 6.57 3.34 -3.06
N ARG A 257 5.80 2.30 -3.39
CA ARG A 257 6.26 1.27 -4.31
C ARG A 257 6.63 1.83 -5.68
N GLY A 258 5.81 2.73 -6.20
CA GLY A 258 6.03 3.40 -7.49
C GLY A 258 7.35 4.16 -7.52
N ILE A 259 7.62 4.98 -6.49
CA ILE A 259 8.86 5.76 -6.36
C ILE A 259 10.08 4.82 -6.36
N TRP A 260 10.07 3.76 -5.53
CA TRP A 260 11.22 2.85 -5.40
C TRP A 260 11.45 2.01 -6.65
N THR A 261 10.38 1.55 -7.29
CA THR A 261 10.45 0.81 -8.57
C THR A 261 11.07 1.70 -9.65
N GLN A 262 10.64 2.97 -9.72
CA GLN A 262 11.16 3.92 -10.69
C GLN A 262 12.63 4.27 -10.42
N PHE A 263 13.01 4.46 -9.15
CA PHE A 263 14.38 4.71 -8.74
C PHE A 263 15.30 3.53 -9.09
N SER A 264 14.91 2.30 -8.74
CA SER A 264 15.65 1.06 -9.11
C SER A 264 15.83 0.92 -10.63
N LEU A 265 14.78 1.21 -11.41
CA LEU A 265 14.84 1.17 -12.87
C LEU A 265 15.83 2.21 -13.42
N ASN A 266 15.87 3.41 -12.85
CA ASN A 266 16.77 4.46 -13.31
C ASN A 266 18.22 4.21 -12.89
N LEU A 267 18.47 3.63 -11.71
CA LEU A 267 19.79 3.11 -11.33
C LEU A 267 20.27 2.03 -12.29
N SER A 268 19.39 1.11 -12.70
CA SER A 268 19.72 0.06 -13.68
C SER A 268 20.22 0.65 -15.01
N LYS A 269 19.56 1.71 -15.50
CA LYS A 269 19.98 2.41 -16.72
C LYS A 269 21.34 3.08 -16.56
N LEU A 270 21.60 3.72 -15.41
CA LEU A 270 22.91 4.31 -15.10
C LEU A 270 24.02 3.24 -15.04
N ILE A 271 23.76 2.09 -14.41
CA ILE A 271 24.72 0.98 -14.35
C ILE A 271 25.07 0.49 -15.75
N HIS A 272 24.08 0.32 -16.62
CA HIS A 272 24.31 -0.06 -18.01
C HIS A 272 25.05 1.01 -18.81
N ALA A 273 24.78 2.29 -18.55
CA ALA A 273 25.54 3.37 -19.18
C ALA A 273 27.03 3.36 -18.79
N CYS A 274 27.36 2.91 -17.58
CA CYS A 274 28.75 2.66 -17.16
C CYS A 274 29.37 1.40 -17.81
N ASP A 275 28.59 0.55 -18.48
CA ASP A 275 29.13 -0.58 -19.25
C ASP A 275 29.47 -0.18 -20.70
N ASP A 276 28.84 0.89 -21.21
CA ASP A 276 28.86 1.30 -22.63
C ASP A 276 29.73 2.56 -22.88
N ASP A 277 30.68 2.86 -22.00
CA ASP A 277 31.48 4.11 -21.88
C ASP A 277 30.65 5.34 -21.47
N LEU A 278 30.84 5.81 -20.22
CA LEU A 278 30.16 6.96 -19.58
C LEU A 278 30.26 8.32 -20.31
N THR A 279 31.03 8.39 -21.41
CA THR A 279 31.25 9.60 -22.23
C THR A 279 30.01 10.08 -23.01
N ASP A 280 28.90 9.34 -22.98
CA ASP A 280 27.65 9.76 -23.62
C ASP A 280 26.97 10.91 -22.84
N PHE A 281 26.47 11.90 -23.59
CA PHE A 281 25.81 13.11 -23.09
C PHE A 281 24.56 12.79 -22.25
N ASP A 282 23.88 11.70 -22.56
CA ASP A 282 22.70 11.23 -21.83
C ASP A 282 23.06 10.75 -20.41
N SER A 283 24.25 10.17 -20.22
CA SER A 283 24.76 9.71 -18.92
C SER A 283 25.18 10.88 -18.03
N LEU A 284 25.77 11.92 -18.61
CA LEU A 284 26.06 13.18 -17.92
C LEU A 284 24.78 13.86 -17.42
N ILE A 285 23.74 13.95 -18.27
CA ILE A 285 22.44 14.53 -17.87
C ILE A 285 21.80 13.73 -16.73
N ALA A 286 21.82 12.39 -16.81
CA ALA A 286 21.26 11.54 -15.77
C ALA A 286 22.00 11.71 -14.43
N SER A 287 23.34 11.83 -14.45
CA SER A 287 24.16 12.08 -13.26
C SER A 287 23.88 13.46 -12.63
N ILE A 288 23.73 14.51 -13.45
CA ILE A 288 23.36 15.85 -12.96
C ILE A 288 22.00 15.83 -12.29
N HIS A 289 21.00 15.17 -12.89
CA HIS A 289 19.65 15.10 -12.31
C HIS A 289 19.61 14.28 -11.02
N LEU A 290 20.47 13.27 -10.91
CA LEU A 290 20.64 12.51 -9.67
C LEU A 290 21.27 13.38 -8.58
N SER A 291 22.22 14.25 -8.92
CA SER A 291 22.81 15.22 -7.99
C SER A 291 21.77 16.24 -7.53
N ASP A 292 20.94 16.75 -8.44
CA ASP A 292 19.86 17.69 -8.10
C ASP A 292 18.81 17.05 -7.16
N ALA A 293 18.57 15.74 -7.30
CA ALA A 293 17.64 15.00 -6.44
C ALA A 293 18.14 14.79 -5.00
N ILE A 294 19.46 14.93 -4.72
CA ILE A 294 20.01 14.71 -3.37
C ILE A 294 19.37 15.65 -2.34
N ALA A 295 19.15 16.92 -2.69
CA ALA A 295 18.52 17.88 -1.79
C ALA A 295 17.09 17.49 -1.41
N GLU A 296 16.38 16.82 -2.32
CA GLU A 296 15.03 16.29 -2.07
C GLU A 296 15.07 15.04 -1.21
N TRP A 297 16.04 14.15 -1.42
CA TRP A 297 16.28 12.99 -0.54
C TRP A 297 16.68 13.41 0.88
N ASP A 298 17.50 14.45 1.03
CA ASP A 298 17.80 15.08 2.33
C ASP A 298 16.54 15.59 3.03
N GLN A 299 15.59 16.14 2.29
CA GLN A 299 14.30 16.57 2.85
C GLN A 299 13.46 15.37 3.27
N VAL A 300 13.40 14.31 2.45
CA VAL A 300 12.76 13.04 2.81
C VAL A 300 13.33 12.49 4.11
N GLY A 301 14.66 12.52 4.32
CA GLY A 301 15.28 12.08 5.57
C GLY A 301 14.78 12.85 6.80
N LYS A 302 14.65 14.19 6.69
CA LYS A 302 14.10 15.02 7.77
C LYS A 302 12.64 14.67 8.07
N ASP A 303 11.85 14.43 7.03
CA ASP A 303 10.43 14.09 7.16
C ASP A 303 10.25 12.70 7.78
N VAL A 304 11.08 11.72 7.40
CA VAL A 304 11.14 10.38 8.01
C VAL A 304 11.51 10.48 9.49
N ALA A 305 12.54 11.26 9.82
CA ALA A 305 12.96 11.46 11.21
C ALA A 305 11.85 12.09 12.07
N HIS A 306 11.11 13.05 11.50
CA HIS A 306 9.95 13.65 12.14
C HIS A 306 8.82 12.62 12.34
N PHE A 307 8.49 11.87 11.29
CA PHE A 307 7.51 10.78 11.36
C PHE A 307 7.88 9.75 12.43
N LEU A 308 9.12 9.29 12.51
CA LEU A 308 9.56 8.31 13.51
C LEU A 308 9.42 8.84 14.96
N ALA A 309 9.68 10.13 15.18
CA ALA A 309 9.50 10.78 16.48
C ALA A 309 8.02 10.87 16.87
N ASP A 310 7.17 11.29 15.94
CA ASP A 310 5.73 11.44 16.15
C ASP A 310 5.04 10.08 16.27
N TRP A 311 5.42 9.11 15.44
CA TRP A 311 4.95 7.72 15.48
C TRP A 311 5.18 7.07 16.84
N LYS A 312 6.37 7.27 17.41
CA LYS A 312 6.69 6.80 18.77
C LYS A 312 5.81 7.46 19.82
N THR A 313 5.52 8.75 19.65
CA THR A 313 4.67 9.51 20.58
C THR A 313 3.23 9.05 20.51
N ALA A 314 2.61 9.05 19.33
CA ALA A 314 1.22 8.64 19.09
C ALA A 314 0.91 7.26 19.68
N MET A 315 1.81 6.30 19.46
CA MET A 315 1.64 4.91 19.93
C MET A 315 1.85 4.76 21.45
N SER A 316 2.48 5.74 22.11
CA SER A 316 2.65 5.76 23.57
C SER A 316 1.52 6.50 24.31
N THR A 317 0.83 7.44 23.65
CA THR A 317 -0.20 8.30 24.23
C THR A 317 -1.63 7.79 24.05
N SER A 318 -1.79 6.56 23.56
CA SER A 318 -3.03 5.79 23.37
C SER A 318 -3.89 6.17 22.16
N CYS A 319 -4.48 5.13 21.53
CA CYS A 319 -5.69 5.31 20.73
C CYS A 319 -6.80 5.88 21.60
N PRO A 320 -7.46 6.97 21.18
CA PRO A 320 -8.63 7.46 21.88
C PRO A 320 -9.69 6.36 21.88
N LYS A 321 -10.00 5.86 23.08
CA LYS A 321 -11.01 4.82 23.34
C LYS A 321 -12.45 5.20 22.91
N SER A 322 -12.70 6.24 22.12
CA SER A 322 -14.05 6.84 22.11
C SER A 322 -14.61 7.42 20.82
N ASN A 323 -13.90 7.49 19.69
CA ASN A 323 -14.43 8.30 18.57
C ASN A 323 -14.83 7.53 17.31
N CYS A 324 -14.58 6.22 17.23
CA CYS A 324 -15.00 5.38 16.09
C CYS A 324 -16.19 4.45 16.41
N PHE A 325 -16.92 4.70 17.49
CA PHE A 325 -18.14 3.95 17.86
C PHE A 325 -19.37 4.87 17.80
#